data_AF-A0A1F7F8H4-F1
#
_entry.id   AF-A0A1F7F8H4-F1
#
_cell.length_a   1.000
_cell.length_b   1.000
_cell.length_c   1.000
_cell.angle_alpha   90.00
_cell.angle_beta   90.00
_cell.angle_gamma   90.00
#
_symmetry.space_group_name_H-M   'P 1'
#
loop_
_entity.id
_entity.type
_entity.pdbx_description
1 polymer ?
#
loop_
_entity_poly.entity_id
_entity_poly.type
_entity_poly.pdbx_seq_one_letter_code
_entity_poly.pdbx_strand_id
1 'polypeptide(L)'
;MRSILLILITIAIGFSATGDTEIKPWKNGAKASLTIGFDWNYGQELDTLLTNRGLHAYWAIWSGLATQKNLWSKWQTLADHGHEINTINQWHMPPQNYCGTDSVELYYTDVREGVLEIERNIPGYKVLTAIHPNTYGTNEGRAILDSLGIIATDHARGNSNFPGCDACERGYKGFTYEMAESLDTTISPNPFFCISRGNFDNAELDGYKTKVTENAINKGGFWHAYWHGVSNTNPGLPTVELFIQELDWLKSQVDSNNLWVGTFRDLMLYMQERVYADLETSVSNDTITITVTDTLIDSLYDAPLTIETEVPEEWLGQTVYASQNNVVKELTPYDTNGAIIVMAEIIPDLGPLYISLSPVTSAAESFRINSGSVQLKISPNPANPSTQINCFVPGYYSHYGKLPELRILDSRGRIIKEFKIGKYFRNSFTWDGRSGNGKTAASGVYTVVLTAGNVHLTKRVTLLK
;
A
#
# COMPACT_ATOMS: atom_id res chain seq x y z
N MET A 1 -6.31 -41.35 61.25
CA MET A 1 -5.22 -40.95 60.35
C MET A 1 -5.74 -39.82 59.48
N ARG A 2 -5.31 -38.57 59.74
CA ARG A 2 -5.64 -37.41 58.90
C ARG A 2 -4.53 -37.26 57.87
N SER A 3 -4.87 -37.45 56.60
CA SER A 3 -3.94 -37.24 55.49
C SER A 3 -3.75 -35.74 55.26
N ILE A 4 -2.51 -35.29 55.37
CA ILE A 4 -2.09 -33.93 55.03
C ILE A 4 -1.87 -33.91 53.51
N LEU A 5 -2.67 -33.12 52.81
CA LEU A 5 -2.50 -32.84 51.38
C LEU A 5 -1.44 -31.74 51.26
N LEU A 6 -0.22 -32.09 50.83
CA LEU A 6 0.80 -31.11 50.45
C LEU A 6 0.39 -30.49 49.11
N ILE A 7 0.07 -29.20 49.12
CA ILE A 7 -0.04 -28.38 47.91
C ILE A 7 1.38 -27.99 47.53
N LEU A 8 1.92 -28.59 46.45
CA LEU A 8 3.11 -28.05 45.79
C LEU A 8 2.70 -26.77 45.07
N ILE A 9 3.15 -25.63 45.57
CA ILE A 9 3.16 -24.36 44.83
C ILE A 9 4.39 -24.41 43.93
N THR A 10 4.19 -24.74 42.65
CA THR A 10 5.21 -24.55 41.63
C THR A 10 5.28 -23.05 41.35
N ILE A 11 6.32 -22.39 41.88
CA ILE A 11 6.68 -21.04 41.44
C ILE A 11 7.29 -21.21 40.04
N ALA A 12 6.52 -20.87 39.01
CA ALA A 12 7.07 -20.69 37.67
C ALA A 12 7.92 -19.43 37.72
N ILE A 13 9.24 -19.60 37.80
CA ILE A 13 10.19 -18.54 37.51
C ILE A 13 10.08 -18.34 35.99
N GLY A 14 9.44 -17.26 35.56
CA GLY A 14 9.41 -16.88 34.16
C GLY A 14 10.85 -16.68 33.69
N PHE A 15 11.30 -17.49 32.76
CA PHE A 15 12.49 -17.15 31.99
C PHE A 15 12.12 -15.91 31.16
N SER A 16 12.99 -14.89 31.15
CA SER A 16 12.83 -13.74 30.24
C SER A 16 12.67 -14.27 28.82
N ALA A 17 11.64 -13.80 28.12
CA ALA A 17 11.34 -14.13 26.74
C ALA A 17 12.06 -13.16 25.79
N THR A 18 13.23 -12.63 26.18
CA THR A 18 14.04 -11.75 25.32
C THR A 18 14.19 -12.36 23.93
N GLY A 19 13.85 -11.60 22.90
CA GLY A 19 13.84 -12.04 21.50
C GLY A 19 12.58 -12.79 21.07
N ASP A 20 11.59 -12.99 21.94
CA ASP A 20 10.25 -13.40 21.52
C ASP A 20 9.67 -12.29 20.66
N THR A 21 9.44 -12.62 19.39
CA THR A 21 9.16 -11.66 18.32
C THR A 21 7.95 -12.13 17.54
N GLU A 22 7.05 -11.20 17.22
CA GLU A 22 5.93 -11.45 16.32
C GLU A 22 5.77 -10.34 15.27
N ILE A 23 5.22 -10.72 14.11
CA ILE A 23 4.80 -9.77 13.07
C ILE A 23 3.36 -9.34 13.34
N LYS A 24 3.17 -8.05 13.63
CA LYS A 24 1.86 -7.48 13.97
C LYS A 24 0.90 -7.53 12.77
N PRO A 25 -0.39 -7.85 13.01
CA PRO A 25 -1.41 -7.87 11.95
C PRO A 25 -1.54 -6.55 11.18
N TRP A 26 -1.28 -5.43 11.85
CA TRP A 26 -1.42 -4.09 11.28
C TRP A 26 -0.21 -3.22 11.60
N LYS A 27 0.02 -2.25 10.72
CA LYS A 27 1.10 -1.29 10.86
C LYS A 27 1.07 -0.57 12.21
N ASN A 28 2.25 -0.32 12.79
CA ASN A 28 2.47 0.33 14.09
C ASN A 28 1.82 -0.41 15.28
N GLY A 29 1.45 -1.68 15.12
CA GLY A 29 0.75 -2.43 16.16
C GLY A 29 -0.68 -1.95 16.37
N ALA A 30 -1.28 -1.28 15.38
CA ALA A 30 -2.68 -0.87 15.47
C ALA A 30 -3.59 -2.08 15.71
N LYS A 31 -4.68 -1.88 16.46
CA LYS A 31 -5.63 -2.98 16.73
C LYS A 31 -6.30 -3.47 15.46
N ALA A 32 -6.68 -2.56 14.57
CA ALA A 32 -7.41 -2.84 13.34
C ALA A 32 -6.95 -1.92 12.21
N SER A 33 -7.46 -2.15 10.99
CA SER A 33 -7.18 -1.28 9.84
C SER A 33 -8.46 -0.86 9.09
N LEU A 34 -8.36 0.24 8.33
CA LEU A 34 -9.46 0.77 7.54
C LEU A 34 -8.97 1.44 6.25
N THR A 35 -9.72 1.30 5.17
CA THR A 35 -9.56 2.12 3.95
C THR A 35 -10.68 3.14 3.84
N ILE A 36 -10.38 4.30 3.25
CA ILE A 36 -11.40 5.27 2.82
C ILE A 36 -11.49 5.19 1.29
N GLY A 37 -12.67 4.88 0.76
CA GLY A 37 -12.90 4.69 -0.68
C GLY A 37 -13.92 5.63 -1.28
N PHE A 38 -13.69 6.06 -2.52
CA PHE A 38 -14.66 6.83 -3.32
C PHE A 38 -14.80 6.29 -4.73
N ASP A 39 -16.01 6.27 -5.29
CA ASP A 39 -16.23 5.91 -6.69
C ASP A 39 -16.66 7.15 -7.49
N TRP A 40 -16.06 7.31 -8.68
CA TRP A 40 -16.43 8.22 -9.79
C TRP A 40 -16.36 9.72 -9.53
N ASN A 41 -16.62 10.17 -8.30
CA ASN A 41 -16.82 11.57 -7.98
C ASN A 41 -15.49 12.23 -7.62
N TYR A 42 -15.07 13.19 -8.42
CA TYR A 42 -13.93 14.03 -8.11
C TYR A 42 -14.35 15.16 -7.17
N GLY A 43 -13.80 15.18 -5.95
CA GLY A 43 -13.98 16.27 -5.00
C GLY A 43 -12.63 16.83 -4.53
N GLN A 44 -12.18 17.97 -5.08
CA GLN A 44 -10.94 18.64 -4.63
C GLN A 44 -10.97 19.00 -3.14
N GLU A 45 -12.16 19.31 -2.62
CA GLU A 45 -12.36 19.58 -1.19
C GLU A 45 -12.01 18.35 -0.33
N LEU A 46 -12.24 17.13 -0.83
CA LEU A 46 -11.96 15.89 -0.10
C LEU A 46 -10.47 15.63 0.08
N ASP A 47 -9.68 15.86 -0.98
CA ASP A 47 -8.21 15.77 -0.93
C ASP A 47 -7.66 16.68 0.18
N THR A 48 -8.09 17.95 0.22
CA THR A 48 -7.64 18.89 1.26
C THR A 48 -8.05 18.43 2.66
N LEU A 49 -9.28 17.93 2.83
CA LEU A 49 -9.76 17.46 4.13
C LEU A 49 -9.00 16.24 4.66
N LEU A 50 -8.64 15.31 3.77
CA LEU A 50 -7.90 14.10 4.08
C LEU A 50 -6.41 14.40 4.35
N THR A 51 -5.76 15.11 3.44
CA THR A 51 -4.33 15.42 3.50
C THR A 51 -4.00 16.28 4.74
N ASN A 52 -4.85 17.24 5.12
CA ASN A 52 -4.68 18.02 6.35
C ASN A 52 -4.72 17.17 7.65
N ARG A 53 -5.26 15.95 7.58
CA ARG A 53 -5.31 15.00 8.69
C ARG A 53 -4.26 13.90 8.56
N GLY A 54 -3.42 13.93 7.52
CA GLY A 54 -2.47 12.86 7.21
C GLY A 54 -3.16 11.55 6.83
N LEU A 55 -4.40 11.60 6.34
CA LEU A 55 -5.15 10.43 5.89
C LEU A 55 -5.08 10.32 4.37
N HIS A 56 -5.02 9.08 3.88
CA HIS A 56 -5.09 8.80 2.45
C HIS A 56 -6.29 7.92 2.13
N ALA A 57 -6.94 8.20 1.02
CA ALA A 57 -8.04 7.40 0.48
C ALA A 57 -7.65 6.77 -0.86
N TYR A 58 -8.50 5.87 -1.36
CA TYR A 58 -8.47 5.42 -2.74
C TYR A 58 -9.66 5.98 -3.52
N TRP A 59 -9.43 6.27 -4.81
CA TRP A 59 -10.46 6.68 -5.76
C TRP A 59 -10.51 5.70 -6.91
N ALA A 60 -11.71 5.16 -7.07
CA ALA A 60 -12.08 4.24 -8.10
C ALA A 60 -12.75 5.01 -9.23
N ILE A 61 -12.02 5.20 -10.33
CA ILE A 61 -12.40 6.18 -11.34
C ILE A 61 -12.91 5.54 -12.62
N TRP A 62 -13.86 6.24 -13.25
CA TRP A 62 -14.20 6.08 -14.66
C TRP A 62 -13.13 6.81 -15.49
N SER A 63 -12.17 6.08 -16.04
CA SER A 63 -11.05 6.69 -16.77
C SER A 63 -11.52 7.43 -18.03
N GLY A 64 -12.50 6.90 -18.77
CA GLY A 64 -13.07 7.56 -19.93
C GLY A 64 -13.73 8.90 -19.57
N LEU A 65 -14.40 9.02 -18.42
CA LEU A 65 -14.94 10.30 -17.95
C LEU A 65 -13.84 11.29 -17.57
N ALA A 66 -12.75 10.80 -16.96
CA ALA A 66 -11.59 11.61 -16.67
C ALA A 66 -11.01 12.22 -17.95
N THR A 67 -10.92 11.44 -19.03
CA THR A 67 -10.52 11.93 -20.36
C THR A 67 -11.54 12.93 -20.92
N GLN A 68 -12.83 12.58 -20.96
CA GLN A 68 -13.87 13.44 -21.53
C GLN A 68 -13.96 14.81 -20.84
N LYS A 69 -13.74 14.85 -19.52
CA LYS A 69 -13.79 16.07 -18.72
C LYS A 69 -12.42 16.74 -18.52
N ASN A 70 -11.37 16.23 -19.15
CA ASN A 70 -10.00 16.72 -19.03
C ASN A 70 -9.54 16.86 -17.55
N LEU A 71 -9.72 15.79 -16.77
CA LEU A 71 -9.49 15.76 -15.31
C LEU A 71 -8.15 15.11 -14.92
N TRP A 72 -7.32 14.67 -15.85
CA TRP A 72 -6.08 13.92 -15.53
C TRP A 72 -5.09 14.68 -14.65
N SER A 73 -4.95 15.99 -14.83
CA SER A 73 -4.10 16.82 -13.95
C SER A 73 -4.57 16.78 -12.49
N LYS A 74 -5.88 16.67 -12.28
CA LYS A 74 -6.48 16.59 -10.95
C LYS A 74 -6.24 15.22 -10.32
N TRP A 75 -6.42 14.13 -11.08
CA TRP A 75 -6.10 12.79 -10.60
C TRP A 75 -4.61 12.61 -10.30
N GLN A 76 -3.73 13.24 -11.09
CA GLN A 76 -2.31 13.31 -10.77
C GLN A 76 -2.06 14.04 -9.44
N THR A 77 -2.75 15.14 -9.17
CA THR A 77 -2.60 15.85 -7.88
C THR A 77 -2.97 14.96 -6.69
N LEU A 78 -4.08 14.22 -6.76
CA LEU A 78 -4.45 13.27 -5.69
C LEU A 78 -3.38 12.19 -5.53
N ALA A 79 -2.90 11.60 -6.63
CA ALA A 79 -1.82 10.61 -6.61
C ALA A 79 -0.52 11.17 -5.99
N ASP A 80 -0.16 12.42 -6.31
CA ASP A 80 1.02 13.10 -5.76
C ASP A 80 0.89 13.38 -4.25
N HIS A 81 -0.33 13.53 -3.74
CA HIS A 81 -0.62 13.65 -2.32
C HIS A 81 -0.68 12.30 -1.59
N GLY A 82 -0.40 11.19 -2.27
CA GLY A 82 -0.33 9.85 -1.67
C GLY A 82 -1.64 9.07 -1.69
N HIS A 83 -2.67 9.60 -2.33
CA HIS A 83 -3.91 8.87 -2.57
C HIS A 83 -3.73 7.77 -3.63
N GLU A 84 -4.55 6.73 -3.52
CA GLU A 84 -4.61 5.70 -4.53
C GLU A 84 -5.63 6.05 -5.62
N ILE A 85 -5.25 5.86 -6.88
CA ILE A 85 -6.12 5.95 -8.04
C ILE A 85 -6.23 4.55 -8.63
N ASN A 86 -7.36 3.90 -8.46
CA ASN A 86 -7.66 2.63 -9.09
C ASN A 86 -8.78 2.79 -10.11
N THR A 87 -9.00 1.76 -10.92
CA THR A 87 -10.05 1.79 -11.94
C THR A 87 -11.30 1.16 -11.39
N ILE A 88 -12.44 1.69 -11.83
CA ILE A 88 -13.64 0.88 -11.88
C ILE A 88 -13.79 0.24 -13.26
N ASN A 89 -13.57 1.03 -14.30
CA ASN A 89 -13.48 0.61 -15.71
C ASN A 89 -13.25 1.85 -16.62
N GLN A 90 -13.19 1.64 -17.94
CA GLN A 90 -13.05 2.71 -18.91
C GLN A 90 -14.36 3.37 -19.34
N TRP A 91 -15.48 2.65 -19.45
CA TRP A 91 -16.73 3.18 -20.01
C TRP A 91 -17.91 3.18 -19.03
N HIS A 92 -17.71 2.75 -17.79
CA HIS A 92 -18.80 2.49 -16.84
C HIS A 92 -19.84 1.55 -17.45
N MET A 93 -19.40 0.48 -18.12
CA MET A 93 -20.33 -0.44 -18.76
C MET A 93 -21.31 -1.01 -17.72
N PRO A 94 -22.63 -0.97 -17.98
CA PRO A 94 -23.60 -1.57 -17.08
C PRO A 94 -23.32 -3.09 -16.98
N PRO A 95 -23.60 -3.73 -15.84
CA PRO A 95 -23.41 -5.17 -15.71
C PRO A 95 -24.10 -5.93 -16.85
N GLN A 96 -23.30 -6.65 -17.63
CA GLN A 96 -23.80 -7.52 -18.69
C GLN A 96 -23.95 -8.94 -18.13
N ASN A 97 -25.01 -9.13 -17.35
CA ASN A 97 -25.52 -10.39 -16.81
C ASN A 97 -24.62 -11.33 -15.96
N TYR A 98 -25.32 -11.93 -15.01
CA TYR A 98 -24.87 -12.36 -13.69
C TYR A 98 -24.60 -13.87 -13.69
N CYS A 99 -23.48 -14.30 -13.10
CA CYS A 99 -23.10 -15.71 -12.88
C CYS A 99 -22.57 -16.53 -14.08
N GLY A 100 -22.03 -15.90 -15.13
CA GLY A 100 -21.10 -16.59 -16.08
C GLY A 100 -21.69 -17.08 -17.41
N THR A 101 -22.73 -16.44 -17.96
CA THR A 101 -23.37 -16.91 -19.21
C THR A 101 -23.23 -16.00 -20.43
N ASP A 102 -22.74 -14.77 -20.33
CA ASP A 102 -22.50 -13.89 -21.50
C ASP A 102 -21.23 -13.02 -21.34
N SER A 103 -20.73 -12.49 -22.46
CA SER A 103 -19.36 -12.02 -22.77
C SER A 103 -18.57 -11.31 -21.65
N VAL A 104 -18.01 -12.12 -20.74
CA VAL A 104 -16.91 -11.81 -19.81
C VAL A 104 -15.82 -10.96 -20.49
N GLU A 105 -15.50 -11.26 -21.75
CA GLU A 105 -14.44 -10.60 -22.52
C GLU A 105 -14.61 -9.08 -22.65
N LEU A 106 -15.81 -8.57 -22.94
CA LEU A 106 -16.03 -7.13 -23.12
C LEU A 106 -15.84 -6.36 -21.81
N TYR A 107 -16.31 -6.93 -20.70
CA TYR A 107 -16.24 -6.28 -19.40
C TYR A 107 -14.79 -6.25 -18.86
N TYR A 108 -14.08 -7.38 -18.92
CA TYR A 108 -12.68 -7.39 -18.48
C TYR A 108 -11.77 -6.62 -19.44
N THR A 109 -12.14 -6.50 -20.72
CA THR A 109 -11.52 -5.53 -21.63
C THR A 109 -11.75 -4.10 -21.16
N ASP A 110 -12.95 -3.74 -20.72
CA ASP A 110 -13.27 -2.40 -20.19
C ASP A 110 -12.45 -2.07 -18.92
N VAL A 111 -12.30 -3.04 -18.00
CA VAL A 111 -11.42 -2.88 -16.82
C VAL A 111 -9.97 -2.75 -17.24
N ARG A 112 -9.50 -3.60 -18.16
CA ARG A 112 -8.14 -3.53 -18.71
C ARG A 112 -7.84 -2.18 -19.33
N GLU A 113 -8.72 -1.68 -20.18
CA GLU A 113 -8.53 -0.37 -20.80
C GLU A 113 -8.58 0.75 -19.76
N GLY A 114 -9.38 0.60 -18.70
CA GLY A 114 -9.42 1.52 -17.57
C GLY A 114 -8.08 1.62 -16.85
N VAL A 115 -7.47 0.46 -16.51
CA VAL A 115 -6.11 0.38 -15.95
C VAL A 115 -5.10 1.08 -16.87
N LEU A 116 -5.09 0.70 -18.15
CA LEU A 116 -4.11 1.21 -19.12
C LEU A 116 -4.26 2.71 -19.38
N GLU A 117 -5.48 3.24 -19.32
CA GLU A 117 -5.75 4.66 -19.50
C GLU A 117 -5.27 5.48 -18.29
N ILE A 118 -5.43 4.98 -17.06
CA ILE A 118 -4.88 5.62 -15.85
C ILE A 118 -3.35 5.68 -15.94
N GLU A 119 -2.69 4.55 -16.20
CA GLU A 119 -1.21 4.48 -16.26
C GLU A 119 -0.63 5.33 -17.39
N ARG A 120 -1.39 5.55 -18.47
CA ARG A 120 -0.98 6.42 -19.58
C ARG A 120 -1.06 7.90 -19.23
N ASN A 121 -2.04 8.30 -18.43
CA ASN A 121 -2.36 9.70 -18.18
C ASN A 121 -1.89 10.23 -16.81
N ILE A 122 -1.47 9.34 -15.90
CA ILE A 122 -0.80 9.70 -14.65
C ILE A 122 0.65 9.23 -14.75
N PRO A 123 1.58 10.07 -15.28
CA PRO A 123 2.98 9.72 -15.38
C PRO A 123 3.54 9.22 -14.06
N GLY A 124 4.25 8.10 -14.12
CA GLY A 124 4.81 7.51 -12.91
C GLY A 124 3.91 6.51 -12.19
N TYR A 125 2.65 6.37 -12.58
CA TYR A 125 1.67 5.61 -11.83
C TYR A 125 1.50 4.18 -12.33
N LYS A 126 1.32 3.24 -11.38
CA LYS A 126 0.98 1.84 -11.63
C LYS A 126 -0.28 1.52 -10.84
N VAL A 127 -1.30 1.02 -11.53
CA VAL A 127 -2.53 0.55 -10.87
C VAL A 127 -2.28 -0.86 -10.37
N LEU A 128 -2.55 -1.10 -9.09
CA LEU A 128 -2.37 -2.41 -8.44
C LEU A 128 -3.67 -2.98 -7.88
N THR A 129 -4.68 -2.15 -7.66
CA THR A 129 -6.00 -2.63 -7.28
C THR A 129 -7.03 -2.21 -8.32
N ALA A 130 -8.13 -2.91 -8.37
CA ALA A 130 -9.30 -2.53 -9.15
C ALA A 130 -10.54 -2.61 -8.25
N ILE A 131 -11.55 -1.81 -8.56
CA ILE A 131 -12.82 -1.82 -7.83
C ILE A 131 -13.87 -2.32 -8.79
N HIS A 132 -14.58 -3.36 -8.38
CA HIS A 132 -15.40 -4.12 -9.30
C HIS A 132 -16.88 -4.04 -8.89
N PRO A 133 -17.66 -3.09 -9.43
CA PRO A 133 -19.02 -2.85 -8.95
C PRO A 133 -19.97 -3.99 -9.30
N ASN A 134 -19.74 -4.76 -10.39
CA ASN A 134 -20.77 -5.69 -10.88
C ASN A 134 -20.32 -6.97 -11.59
N THR A 135 -19.21 -7.64 -11.21
CA THR A 135 -18.91 -9.00 -11.71
C THR A 135 -18.65 -9.97 -10.58
N TYR A 136 -18.95 -11.22 -10.94
CA TYR A 136 -18.59 -12.41 -10.21
C TYR A 136 -17.36 -12.97 -10.89
N GLY A 137 -16.28 -13.16 -10.13
CA GLY A 137 -14.98 -13.56 -10.66
C GLY A 137 -15.11 -14.82 -11.53
N THR A 138 -14.62 -14.72 -12.76
CA THR A 138 -14.33 -15.87 -13.63
C THR A 138 -12.82 -16.11 -13.66
N ASN A 139 -12.39 -17.32 -14.01
CA ASN A 139 -10.96 -17.62 -14.15
C ASN A 139 -10.31 -16.77 -15.26
N GLU A 140 -11.05 -16.53 -16.35
CA GLU A 140 -10.61 -15.70 -17.47
C GLU A 140 -10.46 -14.24 -17.07
N GLY A 141 -11.44 -13.73 -16.31
CA GLY A 141 -11.39 -12.38 -15.77
C GLY A 141 -10.21 -12.15 -14.82
N ARG A 142 -9.95 -13.14 -13.96
CA ARG A 142 -8.76 -13.14 -13.11
C ARG A 142 -7.48 -13.12 -13.94
N ALA A 143 -7.35 -14.00 -14.95
CA ALA A 143 -6.16 -14.05 -15.79
C ALA A 143 -5.86 -12.70 -16.47
N ILE A 144 -6.89 -11.93 -16.83
CA ILE A 144 -6.73 -10.57 -17.36
C ILE A 144 -6.19 -9.63 -16.28
N LEU A 145 -6.77 -9.61 -15.08
CA LEU A 145 -6.30 -8.77 -13.97
C LEU A 145 -4.85 -9.13 -13.55
N ASP A 146 -4.54 -10.42 -13.46
CA ASP A 146 -3.20 -10.93 -13.18
C ASP A 146 -2.20 -10.47 -14.26
N SER A 147 -2.59 -10.52 -15.54
CA SER A 147 -1.74 -10.04 -16.65
C SER A 147 -1.42 -8.55 -16.59
N LEU A 148 -2.23 -7.77 -15.87
CA LEU A 148 -2.03 -6.35 -15.64
C LEU A 148 -1.23 -6.05 -14.36
N GLY A 149 -1.00 -7.07 -13.52
CA GLY A 149 -0.36 -6.95 -12.22
C GLY A 149 -1.29 -6.39 -11.13
N ILE A 150 -2.59 -6.63 -11.25
CA ILE A 150 -3.56 -6.31 -10.19
C ILE A 150 -3.46 -7.36 -9.08
N ILE A 151 -3.28 -6.90 -7.85
CA ILE A 151 -3.07 -7.76 -6.66
C ILE A 151 -4.35 -7.97 -5.83
N ALA A 152 -5.33 -7.09 -6.00
CA ALA A 152 -6.58 -7.16 -5.25
C ALA A 152 -7.72 -6.45 -5.98
N THR A 153 -8.93 -6.94 -5.72
CA THR A 153 -10.15 -6.25 -6.09
C THR A 153 -11.13 -6.29 -4.94
N ASP A 154 -11.96 -5.26 -4.83
CA ASP A 154 -13.16 -5.40 -4.04
C ASP A 154 -14.28 -6.04 -4.90
N HIS A 155 -15.29 -6.57 -4.22
CA HIS A 155 -16.51 -7.03 -4.84
C HIS A 155 -17.71 -6.46 -4.09
N ALA A 156 -18.72 -6.03 -4.85
CA ALA A 156 -20.03 -5.73 -4.28
C ALA A 156 -20.71 -7.03 -3.83
N ARG A 157 -21.40 -6.97 -2.68
CA ARG A 157 -22.18 -8.07 -2.08
C ARG A 157 -23.04 -8.78 -3.12
N GLY A 158 -23.34 -10.06 -2.84
CA GLY A 158 -24.45 -10.76 -3.47
C GLY A 158 -25.68 -9.85 -3.58
N ASN A 159 -26.02 -9.47 -4.80
CA ASN A 159 -27.21 -8.70 -5.09
C ASN A 159 -28.40 -9.65 -4.85
N SER A 160 -29.38 -9.24 -4.03
CA SER A 160 -30.57 -10.06 -3.74
C SER A 160 -31.39 -10.40 -4.99
N ASN A 161 -31.21 -9.64 -6.07
CA ASN A 161 -31.77 -9.95 -7.39
C ASN A 161 -31.06 -11.12 -8.09
N PHE A 162 -29.91 -11.59 -7.57
CA PHE A 162 -29.06 -12.63 -8.16
C PHE A 162 -28.54 -13.61 -7.09
N PRO A 163 -29.43 -14.42 -6.49
CA PRO A 163 -29.06 -15.43 -5.49
C PRO A 163 -28.14 -16.52 -6.09
N GLY A 164 -27.15 -16.99 -5.31
CA GLY A 164 -26.20 -18.05 -5.72
C GLY A 164 -24.99 -17.55 -6.51
N CYS A 165 -24.83 -16.24 -6.58
CA CYS A 165 -23.81 -15.62 -7.38
C CYS A 165 -22.56 -15.23 -6.57
N ASP A 166 -22.50 -15.49 -5.25
CA ASP A 166 -21.40 -15.06 -4.40
C ASP A 166 -20.02 -15.50 -4.95
N ALA A 167 -19.18 -14.51 -5.26
CA ALA A 167 -17.86 -14.74 -5.82
C ALA A 167 -16.90 -15.32 -4.77
N CYS A 168 -17.10 -14.99 -3.48
CA CYS A 168 -16.33 -15.53 -2.37
C CYS A 168 -16.68 -17.01 -2.12
N GLU A 169 -17.97 -17.38 -2.14
CA GLU A 169 -18.40 -18.75 -1.80
C GLU A 169 -18.04 -19.81 -2.86
N ARG A 170 -17.78 -19.41 -4.12
CA ARG A 170 -17.43 -20.34 -5.23
C ARG A 170 -15.95 -20.74 -5.29
N GLY A 171 -15.29 -20.82 -4.14
CA GLY A 171 -13.89 -21.27 -3.99
C GLY A 171 -12.88 -20.14 -3.74
N TYR A 172 -13.34 -18.93 -3.46
CA TYR A 172 -12.50 -17.80 -3.06
C TYR A 172 -12.53 -17.61 -1.55
N LYS A 173 -11.54 -18.17 -0.85
CA LYS A 173 -11.24 -17.75 0.52
C LYS A 173 -10.40 -16.47 0.53
N GLY A 174 -10.93 -15.41 -0.09
CA GLY A 174 -10.51 -14.04 0.18
C GLY A 174 -11.36 -13.48 1.31
N PHE A 175 -10.84 -12.52 2.09
CA PHE A 175 -11.50 -11.96 3.27
C PHE A 175 -12.96 -11.56 3.01
N THR A 176 -13.89 -12.42 3.39
CA THR A 176 -15.28 -12.06 3.62
C THR A 176 -15.33 -11.19 4.89
N TYR A 177 -16.47 -10.54 5.09
CA TYR A 177 -16.86 -9.90 6.35
C TYR A 177 -16.61 -10.76 7.62
N GLU A 178 -16.22 -12.04 7.50
CA GLU A 178 -16.09 -13.02 8.58
C GLU A 178 -14.77 -12.98 9.37
N MET A 179 -13.81 -12.11 9.05
CA MET A 179 -12.87 -11.63 10.08
C MET A 179 -13.61 -10.86 11.19
N ALA A 180 -14.86 -10.47 10.92
CA ALA A 180 -15.76 -9.94 11.92
C ALA A 180 -16.50 -11.05 12.73
N GLU A 181 -16.30 -12.35 12.50
CA GLU A 181 -16.97 -13.40 13.30
C GLU A 181 -16.05 -14.51 13.80
N SER A 182 -14.85 -14.66 13.24
CA SER A 182 -13.84 -15.58 13.77
C SER A 182 -12.45 -14.94 13.79
N LEU A 183 -11.74 -15.16 14.89
CA LEU A 183 -10.32 -14.79 15.12
C LEU A 183 -9.35 -15.57 14.22
N ASP A 184 -9.81 -16.12 13.09
CA ASP A 184 -8.99 -16.98 12.26
C ASP A 184 -8.00 -16.14 11.45
N THR A 185 -6.80 -16.02 12.01
CA THR A 185 -5.61 -15.43 11.41
C THR A 185 -4.94 -16.36 10.40
N THR A 186 -5.51 -17.53 10.10
CA THR A 186 -5.01 -18.43 9.06
C THR A 186 -5.50 -17.96 7.69
N ILE A 187 -4.71 -17.06 7.13
CA ILE A 187 -4.97 -16.47 5.82
C ILE A 187 -4.77 -17.55 4.76
N SER A 188 -5.80 -17.79 3.96
CA SER A 188 -5.65 -18.60 2.74
C SER A 188 -4.67 -17.88 1.81
N PRO A 189 -3.58 -18.53 1.35
CA PRO A 189 -2.54 -17.94 0.52
C PRO A 189 -3.01 -17.73 -0.94
N ASN A 190 -4.23 -17.24 -1.16
CA ASN A 190 -4.64 -16.84 -2.50
C ASN A 190 -4.02 -15.47 -2.80
N PRO A 191 -3.21 -15.31 -3.87
CA PRO A 191 -2.58 -14.04 -4.21
C PRO A 191 -3.59 -12.94 -4.59
N PHE A 192 -4.88 -13.27 -4.71
CA PHE A 192 -5.93 -12.33 -5.06
C PHE A 192 -6.98 -12.24 -3.95
N PHE A 193 -7.01 -11.09 -3.27
CA PHE A 193 -8.02 -10.80 -2.25
C PHE A 193 -9.32 -10.32 -2.89
N CYS A 194 -10.42 -10.92 -2.46
CA CYS A 194 -11.79 -10.50 -2.73
C CYS A 194 -12.37 -9.96 -1.42
N ILE A 195 -12.80 -8.69 -1.41
CA ILE A 195 -13.22 -7.98 -0.18
C ILE A 195 -14.59 -7.33 -0.37
N SER A 196 -15.43 -7.42 0.65
CA SER A 196 -16.73 -6.73 0.70
C SER A 196 -16.59 -5.28 1.19
N ARG A 197 -17.28 -4.34 0.55
CA ARG A 197 -17.34 -2.94 1.00
C ARG A 197 -18.45 -2.66 2.02
N GLY A 198 -18.22 -1.67 2.88
CA GLY A 198 -19.25 -1.04 3.71
C GLY A 198 -19.59 0.38 3.23
N ASN A 199 -20.85 0.62 2.83
CA ASN A 199 -21.34 1.94 2.42
C ASN A 199 -21.70 2.84 3.62
N PHE A 200 -21.27 4.10 3.59
CA PHE A 200 -21.55 5.15 4.58
C PHE A 200 -22.31 6.38 4.06
N ASP A 201 -22.81 6.40 2.82
CA ASP A 201 -23.50 7.56 2.22
C ASP A 201 -24.64 8.14 3.07
N ASN A 202 -25.33 7.30 3.82
CA ASN A 202 -26.50 7.66 4.65
C ASN A 202 -26.28 7.33 6.13
N ALA A 203 -25.03 7.18 6.57
CA ALA A 203 -24.73 6.90 7.97
C ALA A 203 -24.78 8.19 8.79
N GLU A 204 -25.43 8.14 9.94
CA GLU A 204 -25.24 9.15 10.98
C GLU A 204 -23.91 8.90 11.71
N LEU A 205 -23.33 9.95 12.31
CA LEU A 205 -22.01 9.88 12.94
C LEU A 205 -21.87 8.72 13.94
N ASP A 206 -22.86 8.50 14.80
CA ASP A 206 -22.79 7.42 15.79
C ASP A 206 -22.95 6.04 15.15
N GLY A 207 -23.74 5.92 14.08
CA GLY A 207 -23.83 4.71 13.27
C GLY A 207 -22.51 4.40 12.55
N TYR A 208 -21.83 5.43 12.05
CA TYR A 208 -20.49 5.34 11.47
C TYR A 208 -19.48 4.79 12.50
N LYS A 209 -19.37 5.45 13.66
CA LYS A 209 -18.47 5.04 14.76
C LYS A 209 -18.73 3.61 15.23
N THR A 210 -20.01 3.26 15.41
CA THR A 210 -20.43 1.92 15.86
C THR A 210 -20.01 0.87 14.86
N LYS A 211 -20.29 1.05 13.56
CA LYS A 211 -19.91 0.11 12.51
C LYS A 211 -18.40 -0.11 12.45
N VAL A 212 -17.59 0.97 12.50
CA VAL A 212 -16.14 0.85 12.48
C VAL A 212 -15.62 0.15 13.73
N THR A 213 -16.16 0.49 14.90
CA THR A 213 -15.72 -0.11 16.18
C THR A 213 -16.06 -1.59 16.24
N GLU A 214 -17.29 -1.96 15.93
CA GLU A 214 -17.77 -3.34 16.04
C GLU A 214 -17.20 -4.24 14.96
N ASN A 215 -17.01 -3.76 13.73
CA ASN A 215 -16.57 -4.61 12.62
C ASN A 215 -15.06 -4.64 12.41
N ALA A 216 -14.32 -3.64 12.90
CA ALA A 216 -12.86 -3.60 12.81
C ALA A 216 -12.22 -3.64 14.20
N ILE A 217 -12.36 -2.58 15.01
CA ILE A 217 -11.54 -2.37 16.23
C ILE A 217 -11.71 -3.50 17.24
N ASN A 218 -12.95 -3.86 17.60
CA ASN A 218 -13.23 -4.89 18.61
C ASN A 218 -12.79 -6.29 18.19
N LYS A 219 -12.56 -6.49 16.89
CA LYS A 219 -12.27 -7.80 16.28
C LYS A 219 -10.84 -7.90 15.77
N GLY A 220 -10.09 -6.80 15.87
CA GLY A 220 -8.76 -6.67 15.29
C GLY A 220 -8.72 -6.80 13.77
N GLY A 221 -9.82 -6.50 13.10
CA GLY A 221 -10.03 -6.79 11.68
C GLY A 221 -9.70 -5.63 10.74
N PHE A 222 -10.04 -5.82 9.46
CA PHE A 222 -9.97 -4.81 8.42
C PHE A 222 -11.37 -4.37 8.00
N TRP A 223 -11.59 -3.06 7.90
CA TRP A 223 -12.83 -2.49 7.36
C TRP A 223 -12.61 -1.69 6.07
N HIS A 224 -13.20 -2.17 4.97
CA HIS A 224 -13.12 -1.52 3.67
C HIS A 224 -14.28 -0.51 3.50
N ALA A 225 -14.09 0.72 3.99
CA ALA A 225 -15.11 1.77 3.98
C ALA A 225 -15.22 2.49 2.63
N TYR A 226 -16.44 2.91 2.30
CA TYR A 226 -16.73 3.47 0.99
C TYR A 226 -17.85 4.54 1.02
N TRP A 227 -17.68 5.58 0.20
CA TRP A 227 -18.63 6.69 -0.04
C TRP A 227 -18.75 7.00 -1.56
N HIS A 228 -19.94 7.32 -2.05
CA HIS A 228 -20.10 7.84 -3.43
C HIS A 228 -19.70 9.32 -3.55
N GLY A 229 -19.62 10.04 -2.44
CA GLY A 229 -19.20 11.44 -2.39
C GLY A 229 -19.68 12.14 -1.13
N VAL A 230 -19.46 13.46 -1.09
CA VAL A 230 -19.88 14.35 -0.01
C VAL A 230 -20.59 15.53 -0.64
N SER A 231 -21.76 15.91 -0.11
CA SER A 231 -22.56 17.00 -0.66
C SER A 231 -23.52 17.58 0.35
N ASN A 232 -23.61 18.92 0.40
CA ASN A 232 -24.62 19.62 1.21
C ASN A 232 -25.99 19.70 0.52
N THR A 233 -26.10 19.27 -0.74
CA THR A 233 -27.33 19.40 -1.55
C THR A 233 -27.91 18.07 -1.99
N ASN A 234 -27.15 16.97 -1.88
CA ASN A 234 -27.66 15.63 -2.16
C ASN A 234 -28.01 14.94 -0.82
N PRO A 235 -29.30 14.72 -0.51
CA PRO A 235 -29.70 14.12 0.77
C PRO A 235 -29.31 12.64 0.91
N GLY A 236 -28.86 12.02 -0.18
CA GLY A 236 -28.35 10.64 -0.18
C GLY A 236 -26.83 10.54 0.02
N LEU A 237 -26.15 11.61 0.42
CA LEU A 237 -24.72 11.68 0.70
C LEU A 237 -24.47 12.41 2.04
N PRO A 238 -23.35 12.15 2.73
CA PRO A 238 -23.00 12.94 3.91
C PRO A 238 -22.76 14.41 3.53
N THR A 239 -23.11 15.30 4.46
CA THR A 239 -22.72 16.71 4.37
C THR A 239 -21.22 16.87 4.58
N VAL A 240 -20.67 18.00 4.14
CA VAL A 240 -19.25 18.32 4.39
C VAL A 240 -18.95 18.37 5.88
N GLU A 241 -19.86 18.92 6.68
CA GLU A 241 -19.72 18.99 8.14
C GLU A 241 -19.71 17.59 8.78
N LEU A 242 -20.62 16.71 8.38
CA LEU A 242 -20.66 15.34 8.88
C LEU A 242 -19.37 14.59 8.52
N PHE A 243 -18.92 14.69 7.26
CA PHE A 243 -17.71 14.02 6.83
C PHE A 243 -16.46 14.53 7.58
N ILE A 244 -16.39 15.83 7.90
CA ILE A 244 -15.33 16.38 8.77
C ILE A 244 -15.35 15.71 10.15
N GLN A 245 -16.52 15.55 10.76
CA GLN A 245 -16.65 14.89 12.07
C GLN A 245 -16.24 13.41 12.02
N GLU A 246 -16.56 12.71 10.93
CA GLU A 246 -16.13 11.33 10.70
C GLU A 246 -14.60 11.24 10.59
N LEU A 247 -13.98 12.14 9.82
CA LEU A 247 -12.52 12.18 9.66
C LEU A 247 -11.78 12.56 10.96
N ASP A 248 -12.31 13.52 11.73
CA ASP A 248 -11.74 13.90 13.03
C ASP A 248 -11.78 12.74 14.01
N TRP A 249 -12.89 11.99 14.02
CA TRP A 249 -12.98 10.78 14.82
C TRP A 249 -12.01 9.69 14.35
N LEU A 250 -11.91 9.41 13.05
CA LEU A 250 -10.92 8.47 12.52
C LEU A 250 -9.50 8.85 12.94
N LYS A 251 -9.15 10.13 12.80
CA LYS A 251 -7.84 10.64 13.19
C LYS A 251 -7.57 10.38 14.68
N SER A 252 -8.56 10.57 15.55
CA SER A 252 -8.42 10.22 16.98
C SER A 252 -8.15 8.73 17.23
N GLN A 253 -8.70 7.84 16.40
CA GLN A 253 -8.45 6.40 16.49
C GLN A 253 -7.07 6.03 15.97
N VAL A 254 -6.58 6.72 14.93
CA VAL A 254 -5.19 6.59 14.46
C VAL A 254 -4.21 7.06 15.53
N ASP A 255 -4.45 8.23 16.14
CA ASP A 255 -3.58 8.81 17.16
C ASP A 255 -3.53 7.98 18.45
N SER A 256 -4.61 7.23 18.72
CA SER A 256 -4.69 6.29 19.86
C SER A 256 -4.20 4.88 19.52
N ASN A 257 -3.62 4.67 18.33
CA ASN A 257 -3.18 3.38 17.80
C ASN A 257 -4.28 2.29 17.77
N ASN A 258 -5.57 2.68 17.69
CA ASN A 258 -6.68 1.74 17.52
C ASN A 258 -6.85 1.36 16.04
N LEU A 259 -6.56 2.28 15.12
CA LEU A 259 -6.72 2.08 13.69
C LEU A 259 -5.47 2.47 12.91
N TRP A 260 -5.12 1.65 11.93
CA TRP A 260 -4.31 2.06 10.79
C TRP A 260 -5.22 2.39 9.61
N VAL A 261 -5.25 3.67 9.21
CA VAL A 261 -5.95 4.10 7.99
C VAL A 261 -4.95 4.20 6.83
N GLY A 262 -5.16 3.42 5.78
CA GLY A 262 -4.30 3.40 4.59
C GLY A 262 -5.09 3.28 3.29
N THR A 263 -4.38 3.36 2.16
CA THR A 263 -4.99 3.08 0.85
C THR A 263 -5.29 1.59 0.68
N PHE A 264 -6.15 1.23 -0.26
CA PHE A 264 -6.48 -0.18 -0.49
C PHE A 264 -5.23 -0.96 -0.91
N ARG A 265 -4.43 -0.40 -1.82
CA ARG A 265 -3.11 -0.91 -2.19
C ARG A 265 -2.19 -1.13 -0.99
N ASP A 266 -2.03 -0.13 -0.12
CA ASP A 266 -1.05 -0.22 0.99
C ASP A 266 -1.41 -1.36 1.95
N LEU A 267 -2.69 -1.50 2.28
CA LEU A 267 -3.16 -2.58 3.15
C LEU A 267 -2.98 -3.94 2.47
N MET A 268 -3.29 -4.06 1.18
CA MET A 268 -3.15 -5.32 0.46
C MET A 268 -1.69 -5.76 0.34
N LEU A 269 -0.77 -4.84 0.05
CA LEU A 269 0.66 -5.14 0.01
C LEU A 269 1.15 -5.62 1.38
N TYR A 270 0.85 -4.88 2.46
CA TYR A 270 1.22 -5.27 3.83
C TYR A 270 0.66 -6.64 4.22
N MET A 271 -0.61 -6.89 3.91
CA MET A 271 -1.28 -8.15 4.25
C MET A 271 -0.65 -9.33 3.50
N GLN A 272 -0.34 -9.21 2.20
CA GLN A 272 0.34 -10.29 1.47
C GLN A 272 1.74 -10.51 2.02
N GLU A 273 2.51 -9.45 2.19
CA GLU A 273 3.87 -9.53 2.73
C GLU A 273 3.89 -10.30 4.06
N ARG A 274 2.99 -9.94 4.99
CA ARG A 274 2.88 -10.59 6.28
C ARG A 274 2.48 -12.07 6.18
N VAL A 275 1.60 -12.42 5.25
CA VAL A 275 1.07 -13.79 5.09
C VAL A 275 2.15 -14.76 4.66
N TYR A 276 3.04 -14.30 3.79
CA TYR A 276 4.11 -15.11 3.23
C TYR A 276 5.43 -14.98 4.00
N ALA A 277 5.52 -14.04 4.94
CA ALA A 277 6.67 -13.83 5.79
C ALA A 277 6.97 -15.05 6.67
N ASP A 278 8.21 -15.50 6.60
CA ASP A 278 8.83 -16.43 7.53
C ASP A 278 9.73 -15.65 8.49
N LEU A 279 9.54 -15.84 9.80
CA LEU A 279 10.20 -15.07 10.85
C LEU A 279 11.16 -15.95 11.64
N GLU A 280 12.42 -15.54 11.68
CA GLU A 280 13.45 -16.14 12.53
C GLU A 280 14.03 -15.10 13.49
N THR A 281 14.22 -15.47 14.76
CA THR A 281 14.86 -14.61 15.75
C THR A 281 15.97 -15.33 16.50
N SER A 282 17.05 -14.62 16.79
CA SER A 282 18.15 -15.10 17.62
C SER A 282 18.68 -13.99 18.52
N VAL A 283 19.21 -14.36 19.69
CA VAL A 283 19.75 -13.42 20.67
C VAL A 283 21.22 -13.78 20.93
N SER A 284 22.11 -12.80 20.80
CA SER A 284 23.54 -12.95 21.07
C SER A 284 24.17 -11.62 21.44
N ASN A 285 25.02 -11.60 22.47
CA ASN A 285 25.80 -10.43 22.90
C ASN A 285 24.96 -9.12 22.98
N ASP A 286 23.86 -9.15 23.74
CA ASP A 286 22.95 -8.01 23.92
C ASP A 286 22.41 -7.43 22.60
N THR A 287 22.30 -8.28 21.57
CA THR A 287 21.73 -7.96 20.27
C THR A 287 20.68 -9.01 19.92
N ILE A 288 19.47 -8.55 19.60
CA ILE A 288 18.43 -9.39 19.03
C ILE A 288 18.53 -9.24 17.51
N THR A 289 18.73 -10.36 16.82
CA THR A 289 18.80 -10.43 15.36
C THR A 289 17.53 -11.07 14.84
N ILE A 290 16.80 -10.33 14.01
CA ILE A 290 15.51 -10.72 13.46
C ILE A 290 15.66 -10.79 11.94
N THR A 291 15.30 -11.92 11.35
CA THR A 291 15.28 -12.12 9.90
C THR A 291 13.86 -12.41 9.47
N VAL A 292 13.41 -11.70 8.44
CA VAL A 292 12.15 -11.98 7.76
C VAL A 292 12.44 -12.18 6.29
N THR A 293 11.98 -13.29 5.74
CA THR A 293 12.07 -13.64 4.31
C THR A 293 10.70 -14.04 3.79
N ASP A 294 10.47 -13.92 2.49
CA ASP A 294 9.30 -14.50 1.87
C ASP A 294 9.57 -15.06 0.45
N THR A 295 8.51 -15.34 -0.30
CA THR A 295 8.58 -15.91 -1.66
C THR A 295 7.99 -14.98 -2.73
N LEU A 296 7.61 -13.78 -2.32
CA LEU A 296 7.00 -12.76 -3.16
C LEU A 296 8.08 -12.07 -4.00
N ILE A 297 7.64 -11.22 -4.91
CA ILE A 297 8.54 -10.50 -5.80
C ILE A 297 8.85 -9.15 -5.15
N ASP A 298 10.09 -8.95 -4.66
CA ASP A 298 10.57 -7.74 -3.97
C ASP A 298 10.34 -6.43 -4.75
N SER A 299 10.14 -6.55 -6.06
CA SER A 299 9.85 -5.41 -6.93
C SER A 299 8.45 -4.81 -6.73
N LEU A 300 7.59 -5.54 -6.02
CA LEU A 300 6.19 -5.23 -5.78
C LEU A 300 5.85 -5.30 -4.29
N TYR A 301 6.36 -6.33 -3.62
CA TYR A 301 6.19 -6.61 -2.20
C TYR A 301 7.46 -6.16 -1.48
N ASP A 302 7.37 -5.00 -0.85
CA ASP A 302 8.41 -4.42 -0.02
C ASP A 302 7.81 -3.62 1.14
N ALA A 303 6.61 -4.03 1.56
CA ALA A 303 5.88 -3.34 2.62
C ALA A 303 6.64 -3.50 3.94
N PRO A 304 6.96 -2.39 4.66
CA PRO A 304 7.59 -2.50 5.96
C PRO A 304 6.61 -3.11 6.96
N LEU A 305 6.90 -4.35 7.36
CA LEU A 305 6.16 -5.10 8.36
C LEU A 305 6.47 -4.55 9.74
N THR A 306 5.45 -4.43 10.60
CA THR A 306 5.67 -4.06 12.00
C THR A 306 5.94 -5.32 12.80
N ILE A 307 7.09 -5.35 13.47
CA ILE A 307 7.42 -6.37 14.46
C ILE A 307 7.31 -5.80 15.86
N GLU A 308 7.00 -6.68 16.81
CA GLU A 308 7.10 -6.44 18.24
C GLU A 308 8.04 -7.49 18.81
N THR A 309 9.03 -7.06 19.60
CA THR A 309 9.99 -7.97 20.26
C THR A 309 10.14 -7.61 21.72
N GLU A 310 10.18 -8.63 22.58
CA GLU A 310 10.62 -8.48 23.96
C GLU A 310 12.13 -8.24 24.00
N VAL A 311 12.56 -7.25 24.78
CA VAL A 311 13.94 -6.85 25.00
C VAL A 311 14.29 -7.02 26.49
N PRO A 312 15.59 -7.05 26.85
CA PRO A 312 15.98 -7.16 28.26
C PRO A 312 15.37 -6.05 29.13
N GLU A 313 15.00 -6.40 30.36
CA GLU A 313 14.31 -5.49 31.28
C GLU A 313 15.10 -4.20 31.53
N GLU A 314 16.43 -4.31 31.57
CA GLU A 314 17.33 -3.20 31.79
C GLU A 314 17.37 -2.18 30.64
N TRP A 315 16.79 -2.50 29.48
CA TRP A 315 16.70 -1.56 28.35
C TRP A 315 15.59 -0.52 28.54
N LEU A 316 14.67 -0.73 29.49
CA LEU A 316 13.64 0.25 29.80
C LEU A 316 14.28 1.60 30.21
N GLY A 317 13.85 2.67 29.54
CA GLY A 317 14.39 4.02 29.75
C GLY A 317 15.70 4.31 29.02
N GLN A 318 16.25 3.35 28.27
CA GLN A 318 17.37 3.56 27.36
C GLN A 318 16.88 3.82 25.93
N THR A 319 17.74 4.41 25.10
CA THR A 319 17.53 4.47 23.66
C THR A 319 17.95 3.14 23.04
N VAL A 320 17.01 2.46 22.39
CA VAL A 320 17.27 1.23 21.62
C VAL A 320 17.32 1.58 20.14
N TYR A 321 18.08 0.83 19.35
CA TYR A 321 18.25 1.08 17.93
C TYR A 321 17.80 -0.14 17.12
N ALA A 322 16.94 0.10 16.14
CA ALA A 322 16.66 -0.83 15.04
C ALA A 322 17.59 -0.51 13.87
N SER A 323 18.42 -1.47 13.46
CA SER A 323 19.37 -1.32 12.37
C SER A 323 19.14 -2.39 11.29
N GLN A 324 18.65 -2.01 10.11
CA GLN A 324 18.49 -2.90 8.96
C GLN A 324 19.11 -2.25 7.73
N ASN A 325 19.95 -2.99 7.00
CA ASN A 325 20.59 -2.52 5.76
C ASN A 325 21.20 -1.10 5.90
N ASN A 326 21.88 -0.84 7.03
CA ASN A 326 22.52 0.44 7.39
C ASN A 326 21.57 1.63 7.54
N VAL A 327 20.28 1.36 7.73
CA VAL A 327 19.32 2.35 8.18
C VAL A 327 19.03 2.10 9.64
N VAL A 328 19.24 3.14 10.44
CA VAL A 328 19.11 3.12 11.90
C VAL A 328 17.90 3.95 12.30
N LYS A 329 17.02 3.38 13.11
CA LYS A 329 15.90 4.08 13.76
C LYS A 329 16.03 3.94 15.27
N GLU A 330 15.82 5.04 15.98
CA GLU A 330 15.68 5.03 17.44
C GLU A 330 14.31 4.47 17.82
N LEU A 331 14.30 3.60 18.82
CA LEU A 331 13.12 2.99 19.40
C LEU A 331 13.04 3.36 20.88
N THR A 332 11.82 3.49 21.37
CA THR A 332 11.55 3.71 22.80
C THR A 332 10.94 2.45 23.39
N PRO A 333 11.64 1.73 24.28
CA PRO A 333 11.07 0.59 24.98
C PRO A 333 9.92 0.99 25.90
N TYR A 334 8.92 0.12 26.01
CA TYR A 334 7.78 0.30 26.91
C TYR A 334 7.46 -0.99 27.67
N ASP A 335 6.94 -0.82 28.89
CA ASP A 335 6.53 -1.92 29.76
C ASP A 335 5.11 -2.38 29.40
N THR A 336 4.96 -3.69 29.19
CA THR A 336 3.70 -4.38 28.98
C THR A 336 3.54 -5.49 30.02
N ASN A 337 3.07 -5.13 31.21
CA ASN A 337 2.84 -6.06 32.34
C ASN A 337 4.10 -6.83 32.79
N GLY A 338 5.26 -6.16 32.79
CA GLY A 338 6.55 -6.72 33.19
C GLY A 338 7.43 -7.16 32.02
N ALA A 339 6.89 -7.31 30.81
CA ALA A 339 7.68 -7.52 29.60
C ALA A 339 8.09 -6.16 29.00
N ILE A 340 9.37 -5.95 28.72
CA ILE A 340 9.84 -4.74 28.07
C ILE A 340 9.85 -4.97 26.57
N ILE A 341 9.11 -4.14 25.84
CA ILE A 341 8.82 -4.33 24.43
C ILE A 341 9.39 -3.18 23.62
N VAL A 342 9.87 -3.48 22.41
CA VAL A 342 10.04 -2.48 21.35
C VAL A 342 9.26 -2.90 20.11
N MET A 343 8.79 -1.90 19.36
CA MET A 343 8.25 -2.09 18.02
C MET A 343 9.21 -1.52 16.98
N ALA A 344 9.39 -2.24 15.88
CA ALA A 344 10.21 -1.79 14.76
C ALA A 344 9.55 -2.12 13.42
N GLU A 345 9.98 -1.45 12.35
CA GLU A 345 9.66 -1.84 10.99
C GLU A 345 10.80 -2.71 10.44
N ILE A 346 10.45 -3.82 9.78
CA ILE A 346 11.36 -4.66 9.01
C ILE A 346 10.83 -4.83 7.58
N ILE A 347 11.70 -4.71 6.59
CA ILE A 347 11.36 -5.04 5.20
C ILE A 347 11.89 -6.46 4.93
N PRO A 348 11.03 -7.42 4.52
CA PRO A 348 11.47 -8.76 4.18
C PRO A 348 12.57 -8.78 3.12
N ASP A 349 13.41 -9.82 3.16
CA ASP A 349 14.49 -10.09 2.19
C ASP A 349 15.58 -9.02 2.09
N LEU A 350 15.53 -7.99 2.92
CA LEU A 350 16.51 -6.90 2.97
C LEU A 350 17.68 -7.17 3.96
N GLY A 351 17.80 -8.42 4.40
CA GLY A 351 18.76 -8.87 5.40
C GLY A 351 18.29 -8.64 6.85
N PRO A 352 19.11 -9.05 7.83
CA PRO A 352 18.72 -9.04 9.24
C PRO A 352 18.49 -7.62 9.76
N LEU A 353 17.49 -7.50 10.63
CA LEU A 353 17.27 -6.37 11.51
C LEU A 353 17.95 -6.66 12.85
N TYR A 354 18.79 -5.72 13.31
CA TYR A 354 19.42 -5.77 14.62
C TYR A 354 18.74 -4.82 15.59
N ILE A 355 18.34 -5.31 16.75
CA ILE A 355 17.85 -4.51 17.89
C ILE A 355 18.91 -4.53 18.99
N SER A 356 19.43 -3.36 19.37
CA SER A 356 20.54 -3.22 20.33
C SER A 356 20.59 -1.84 20.98
N LEU A 357 21.35 -1.68 22.07
CA LEU A 357 21.62 -0.38 22.73
C LEU A 357 22.64 0.50 21.99
N SER A 358 23.18 0.03 20.87
CA SER A 358 24.10 0.79 20.03
C SER A 358 23.79 0.50 18.56
N PRO A 359 23.83 1.52 17.67
CA PRO A 359 23.59 1.32 16.25
C PRO A 359 24.52 0.25 15.65
N VAL A 360 23.95 -0.71 14.94
CA VAL A 360 24.72 -1.67 14.14
C VAL A 360 24.85 -1.10 12.75
N THR A 361 26.03 -0.58 12.44
CA THR A 361 26.37 -0.14 11.08
C THR A 361 27.60 -0.90 10.63
N SER A 362 27.57 -1.46 9.42
CA SER A 362 28.81 -1.99 8.85
C SER A 362 29.60 -0.82 8.28
N ALA A 363 30.87 -0.68 8.64
CA ALA A 363 31.74 0.35 8.04
C ALA A 363 32.01 0.09 6.53
N ALA A 364 31.61 -1.08 6.02
CA ALA A 364 31.88 -1.54 4.64
C ALA A 364 30.67 -1.43 3.69
N GLU A 365 29.44 -1.29 4.20
CA GLU A 365 28.24 -1.21 3.38
C GLU A 365 27.45 0.04 3.77
N SER A 366 27.33 0.99 2.85
CA SER A 366 26.21 1.92 2.88
C SER A 366 24.95 1.17 2.45
N PHE A 367 23.76 1.64 2.79
CA PHE A 367 22.50 1.14 2.22
C PHE A 367 22.67 0.94 0.71
N ARG A 368 22.52 -0.30 0.24
CA ARG A 368 22.78 -0.69 -1.14
C ARG A 368 21.51 -1.25 -1.77
N ILE A 369 21.05 -0.57 -2.81
CA ILE A 369 20.09 -1.12 -3.75
C ILE A 369 20.84 -2.11 -4.64
N ASN A 370 20.26 -3.28 -4.85
CA ASN A 370 20.76 -4.23 -5.83
C ASN A 370 20.67 -3.60 -7.23
N SER A 371 21.80 -3.44 -7.92
CA SER A 371 21.79 -2.81 -9.25
C SER A 371 20.89 -3.50 -10.28
N GLY A 372 20.66 -4.81 -10.13
CA GLY A 372 19.74 -5.57 -11.00
C GLY A 372 18.26 -5.30 -10.74
N SER A 373 17.91 -4.75 -9.57
CA SER A 373 16.54 -4.37 -9.22
C SER A 373 16.19 -2.95 -9.63
N VAL A 374 17.09 -2.18 -10.28
CA VAL A 374 16.77 -0.86 -10.85
C VAL A 374 16.74 -0.96 -12.36
N GLN A 375 15.73 -0.38 -13.00
CA GLN A 375 15.61 -0.40 -14.46
C GLN A 375 15.46 1.01 -15.03
N LEU A 376 16.04 1.22 -16.23
CA LEU A 376 15.85 2.42 -17.03
C LEU A 376 15.71 2.02 -18.51
N LYS A 377 14.59 2.35 -19.14
CA LYS A 377 14.28 2.05 -20.53
C LYS A 377 13.74 3.30 -21.22
N ILE A 378 14.25 3.59 -22.41
CA ILE A 378 13.86 4.75 -23.22
C ILE A 378 13.41 4.25 -24.57
N SER A 379 12.19 4.61 -24.98
CA SER A 379 11.63 4.24 -26.28
C SER A 379 10.47 5.17 -26.68
N PRO A 380 10.36 5.58 -27.95
CA PRO A 380 11.31 5.33 -29.05
C PRO A 380 12.63 6.11 -28.90
N ASN A 381 13.72 5.54 -29.41
CA ASN A 381 15.02 6.22 -29.52
C ASN A 381 15.64 5.88 -30.88
N PRO A 382 15.75 6.83 -31.83
CA PRO A 382 15.58 8.27 -31.65
C PRO A 382 14.14 8.71 -31.29
N ALA A 383 14.04 9.72 -30.43
CA ALA A 383 12.81 10.40 -30.07
C ALA A 383 12.41 11.38 -31.19
N ASN A 384 11.17 11.30 -31.68
CA ASN A 384 10.63 12.24 -32.66
C ASN A 384 9.09 12.33 -32.56
N PRO A 385 8.51 13.43 -32.05
CA PRO A 385 9.17 14.50 -31.28
C PRO A 385 9.42 14.09 -29.82
N SER A 386 8.92 12.94 -29.38
CA SER A 386 8.93 12.52 -27.98
C SER A 386 9.44 11.10 -27.78
N THR A 387 9.78 10.78 -26.53
CA THR A 387 10.07 9.41 -26.06
C THR A 387 9.40 9.18 -24.71
N GLN A 388 9.10 7.90 -24.42
CA GLN A 388 8.83 7.45 -23.06
C GLN A 388 10.14 7.10 -22.36
N ILE A 389 10.24 7.47 -21.08
CA ILE A 389 11.30 7.12 -20.15
C ILE A 389 10.64 6.30 -19.05
N ASN A 390 10.85 5.00 -19.08
CA ASN A 390 10.35 4.07 -18.07
C ASN A 390 11.48 3.76 -17.10
N CYS A 391 11.26 3.94 -15.80
CA CYS A 391 12.19 3.52 -14.77
C CYS A 391 11.51 2.66 -13.70
N PHE A 392 12.29 1.79 -13.09
CA PHE A 392 11.88 1.02 -11.93
C PHE A 392 12.92 1.22 -10.81
N VAL A 393 12.45 1.51 -9.61
CA VAL A 393 13.25 1.63 -8.39
C VAL A 393 12.49 0.90 -7.28
N PRO A 394 13.10 -0.03 -6.53
CA PRO A 394 12.44 -0.70 -5.42
C PRO A 394 11.94 0.31 -4.38
N GLY A 395 10.73 0.11 -3.87
CA GLY A 395 10.05 1.02 -2.94
C GLY A 395 10.66 1.09 -1.56
N TYR A 396 11.32 0.02 -1.10
CA TYR A 396 12.11 0.01 0.13
C TYR A 396 13.11 1.18 0.20
N TYR A 397 13.57 1.69 -0.94
CA TYR A 397 14.42 2.88 -0.97
C TYR A 397 13.72 4.13 -0.40
N SER A 398 12.46 4.32 -0.78
CA SER A 398 11.64 5.44 -0.30
C SER A 398 11.20 5.27 1.17
N HIS A 399 11.04 4.02 1.63
CA HIS A 399 10.71 3.71 3.02
C HIS A 399 11.77 4.20 4.03
N TYR A 400 13.01 4.38 3.59
CA TYR A 400 14.09 4.94 4.39
C TYR A 400 14.34 6.44 4.14
N GLY A 401 13.38 7.16 3.57
CA GLY A 401 13.44 8.62 3.39
C GLY A 401 14.38 9.09 2.27
N LYS A 402 14.80 8.18 1.38
CA LYS A 402 15.64 8.52 0.22
C LYS A 402 14.79 8.47 -1.05
N LEU A 403 14.70 9.58 -1.77
CA LEU A 403 13.97 9.64 -3.03
C LEU A 403 14.92 9.42 -4.21
N PRO A 404 14.50 8.64 -5.23
CA PRO A 404 15.29 8.49 -6.44
C PRO A 404 15.12 9.71 -7.34
N GLU A 405 16.15 10.00 -8.14
CA GLU A 405 16.21 11.19 -8.98
C GLU A 405 16.31 10.77 -10.45
N LEU A 406 15.44 11.33 -11.31
CA LEU A 406 15.50 11.15 -12.76
C LEU A 406 15.70 12.49 -13.46
N ARG A 407 16.77 12.61 -14.24
CA ARG A 407 17.16 13.85 -14.91
C ARG A 407 17.53 13.62 -16.36
N ILE A 408 17.27 14.60 -17.21
CA ILE A 408 17.79 14.68 -18.58
C ILE A 408 18.88 15.74 -18.60
N LEU A 409 20.06 15.38 -19.07
CA LEU A 409 21.22 16.24 -19.22
C LEU A 409 21.56 16.45 -20.69
N ASP A 410 22.08 17.61 -21.04
CA ASP A 410 22.68 17.84 -22.36
C ASP A 410 24.13 17.28 -22.45
N SER A 411 24.76 17.43 -23.62
CA SER A 411 26.13 16.97 -23.86
C SER A 411 27.20 17.68 -23.01
N ARG A 412 26.85 18.79 -22.33
CA ARG A 412 27.72 19.51 -21.39
C ARG A 412 27.42 19.15 -19.93
N GLY A 413 26.51 18.20 -19.68
CA GLY A 413 26.09 17.79 -18.35
C GLY A 413 25.08 18.73 -17.68
N ARG A 414 24.52 19.69 -18.41
CA ARG A 414 23.53 20.64 -17.84
C ARG A 414 22.16 20.00 -17.78
N ILE A 415 21.44 20.21 -16.68
CA ILE A 415 20.08 19.70 -16.48
C ILE A 415 19.12 20.41 -17.45
N ILE A 416 18.43 19.63 -18.27
CA ILE A 416 17.39 20.06 -19.19
C ILE A 416 16.02 19.88 -18.56
N LYS A 417 15.77 18.73 -17.92
CA LYS A 417 14.49 18.41 -17.28
C LYS A 417 14.73 17.47 -16.10
N GLU A 418 13.99 17.66 -15.03
CA GLU A 418 13.93 16.76 -13.89
C GLU A 418 12.52 16.19 -13.80
N PHE A 419 12.42 14.92 -13.43
CA PHE A 419 11.17 14.24 -13.17
C PHE A 419 11.13 13.89 -11.69
N LYS A 420 10.01 14.21 -11.05
CA LYS A 420 9.72 13.68 -9.71
C LYS A 420 9.31 12.23 -9.87
N ILE A 421 10.09 11.33 -9.27
CA ILE A 421 9.70 9.94 -9.16
C ILE A 421 8.77 9.85 -7.96
N GLY A 422 7.58 9.28 -8.16
CA GLY A 422 6.64 9.06 -7.07
C GLY A 422 7.21 8.07 -6.05
N LYS A 423 6.49 7.89 -4.94
CA LYS A 423 6.80 6.89 -3.91
C LYS A 423 6.84 5.45 -4.45
N TYR A 424 6.27 5.20 -5.62
CA TYR A 424 5.98 3.85 -6.13
C TYR A 424 6.85 3.44 -7.32
N PHE A 425 6.98 2.13 -7.48
CA PHE A 425 8.21 1.44 -7.90
C PHE A 425 8.44 1.42 -9.41
N ARG A 426 7.39 1.66 -10.22
CA ARG A 426 7.46 1.72 -11.69
C ARG A 426 6.95 3.07 -12.15
N ASN A 427 7.79 3.84 -12.83
CA ASN A 427 7.43 5.14 -13.34
C ASN A 427 7.61 5.23 -14.85
N SER A 428 6.70 5.95 -15.52
CA SER A 428 6.77 6.24 -16.96
C SER A 428 6.59 7.73 -17.19
N PHE A 429 7.56 8.36 -17.86
CA PHE A 429 7.56 9.78 -18.14
C PHE A 429 7.66 10.04 -19.63
N THR A 430 6.87 11.00 -20.12
CA THR A 430 7.02 11.50 -21.48
C THR A 430 8.01 12.67 -21.50
N TRP A 431 9.04 12.55 -22.34
CA TRP A 431 9.84 13.69 -22.73
C TRP A 431 9.51 14.11 -24.16
N ASP A 432 8.98 15.32 -24.29
CA ASP A 432 8.51 15.97 -25.51
C ASP A 432 9.56 16.87 -26.18
N GLY A 433 10.84 16.69 -25.81
CA GLY A 433 11.92 17.54 -26.30
C GLY A 433 11.89 18.96 -25.73
N ARG A 434 11.23 19.19 -24.58
CA ARG A 434 11.26 20.48 -23.87
C ARG A 434 12.02 20.39 -22.55
N SER A 435 12.61 21.51 -22.12
CA SER A 435 13.19 21.67 -20.79
C SER A 435 12.12 21.88 -19.72
N GLY A 436 12.52 21.86 -18.44
CA GLY A 436 11.61 22.09 -17.30
C GLY A 436 10.89 23.44 -17.32
N ASN A 437 11.43 24.45 -18.00
CA ASN A 437 10.79 25.77 -18.21
C ASN A 437 10.03 25.89 -19.54
N GLY A 438 9.76 24.77 -20.23
CA GLY A 438 8.97 24.73 -21.47
C GLY A 438 9.71 25.12 -22.74
N LYS A 439 10.99 25.51 -22.67
CA LYS A 439 11.80 25.83 -23.86
C LYS A 439 12.12 24.56 -24.65
N THR A 440 12.13 24.67 -25.98
CA THR A 440 12.44 23.53 -26.84
C THR A 440 13.94 23.21 -26.78
N ALA A 441 14.27 21.95 -26.55
CA ALA A 441 15.61 21.40 -26.66
C ALA A 441 16.06 21.37 -28.14
N ALA A 442 17.36 21.41 -28.41
CA ALA A 442 17.89 21.29 -29.76
C ALA A 442 17.87 19.82 -30.22
N SER A 443 17.90 19.56 -31.54
CA SER A 443 18.17 18.20 -32.01
C SER A 443 19.58 17.79 -31.57
N GLY A 444 19.75 16.56 -31.10
CA GLY A 444 21.02 16.11 -30.57
C GLY A 444 20.91 14.96 -29.59
N VAL A 445 22.04 14.60 -28.99
CA VAL A 445 22.12 13.52 -28.00
C VAL A 445 22.02 14.11 -26.60
N TYR A 446 21.14 13.51 -25.80
CA TYR A 446 20.91 13.81 -24.40
C TYR A 446 21.17 12.58 -23.56
N THR A 447 21.45 12.79 -22.28
CA THR A 447 21.75 11.74 -21.32
C THR A 447 20.66 11.73 -20.26
N VAL A 448 19.93 10.63 -20.15
CA VAL A 448 18.99 10.39 -19.06
C VAL A 448 19.72 9.66 -17.94
N VAL A 449 19.66 10.23 -16.74
CA VAL A 449 20.33 9.73 -15.54
C VAL A 449 19.28 9.41 -14.50
N LEU A 450 19.28 8.17 -14.01
CA LEU A 450 18.52 7.70 -12.86
C LEU A 450 19.48 7.41 -11.71
N THR A 451 19.29 8.06 -10.58
CA THR A 451 20.07 7.83 -9.35
C THR A 451 19.15 7.32 -8.26
N ALA A 452 19.50 6.17 -7.68
CA ALA A 452 18.83 5.58 -6.52
C ALA A 452 19.86 4.92 -5.61
N GLY A 453 20.18 5.55 -4.48
CA GLY A 453 21.20 5.09 -3.53
C GLY A 453 22.57 5.01 -4.20
N ASN A 454 23.17 3.82 -4.17
CA ASN A 454 24.42 3.47 -4.84
C ASN A 454 24.27 3.17 -6.34
N VAL A 455 23.05 3.13 -6.88
CA VAL A 455 22.79 2.78 -8.28
C VAL A 455 22.66 4.04 -9.12
N HIS A 456 23.49 4.12 -10.17
CA HIS A 456 23.45 5.18 -11.18
C HIS A 456 23.27 4.56 -12.56
N LEU A 457 22.07 4.63 -13.12
CA LEU A 457 21.80 4.20 -14.48
C LEU A 457 21.83 5.38 -15.44
N THR A 458 22.52 5.19 -16.56
CA THR A 458 22.62 6.21 -17.62
C THR A 458 22.18 5.63 -18.95
N LYS A 459 21.29 6.32 -19.67
CA LYS A 459 20.93 6.00 -21.06
C LYS A 459 20.95 7.22 -21.94
N ARG A 460 21.44 7.05 -23.17
CA ARG A 460 21.43 8.10 -24.19
C ARG A 460 20.09 8.12 -24.91
N VAL A 461 19.57 9.30 -25.18
CA VAL A 461 18.43 9.53 -26.07
C VAL A 461 18.82 10.51 -27.16
N THR A 462 18.51 10.18 -28.41
CA THR A 462 18.70 11.08 -29.54
C THR A 462 17.38 11.77 -29.83
N LEU A 463 17.33 13.10 -29.76
CA LEU A 463 16.17 13.88 -30.19
C LEU A 463 16.36 14.29 -31.65
N LEU A 464 15.45 13.84 -32.50
CA LEU A 464 15.33 14.28 -33.90
C LEU A 464 14.08 15.15 -34.01
N LYS A 465 14.21 16.28 -34.69
CA LYS A 465 13.10 17.17 -35.03
C LYS A 465 12.75 17.02 -36.50
#